data_AF-A0A2Y9FXB0-F1
#
_entry.id   AF-A0A2Y9FXB0-F1
#
_cell.length_a   1.000
_cell.length_b   1.000
_cell.length_c   1.000
_cell.angle_alpha   90.00
_cell.angle_beta   90.00
_cell.angle_gamma   90.00
#
_symmetry.space_group_name_H-M   'P 1'
#
loop_
_entity.id
_entity.type
_entity.pdbx_description
1 polymer ?
#
loop_
_entity_poly.entity_id
_entity_poly.type
_entity_poly.pdbx_seq_one_letter_code
_entity_poly.pdbx_strand_id
1 'polypeptide(L)'
;MAWRAVRLVLLAGAAALASGSQGDREPVYRDCVLRCEERNCSGGALKHFRSSQPIYMSLAGWTCRDDCKYECMWLTVGLYLQEGHKVPQFHGKWPFSRFLFFQEPASAVASFLNGMASLMMLCRYRTSVPASSPMYHTCVAFAWVSLNAWFWSTVFHTRDTDLTEKMDYFCASTVILHSVYLCCVSFLEDDSLYLLKESETKFKLD
;
A
#
# COMPACT_ATOMS: atom_id res chain seq x y z
N MET A 1 1.29 -21.59 31.67
CA MET A 1 2.65 -21.90 31.17
C MET A 1 2.62 -22.54 29.78
N ALA A 2 1.87 -23.63 29.57
CA ALA A 2 1.76 -24.31 28.25
C ALA A 2 1.29 -23.40 27.10
N TRP A 3 0.31 -22.53 27.33
CA TRP A 3 -0.19 -21.58 26.31
C TRP A 3 0.87 -20.58 25.81
N ARG A 4 1.81 -20.18 26.68
CA ARG A 4 2.94 -19.29 26.31
C ARG A 4 3.98 -20.05 25.48
N ALA A 5 4.27 -21.30 25.84
CA ALA A 5 5.18 -22.15 25.08
C ALA A 5 4.62 -22.48 23.68
N VAL A 6 3.33 -22.82 23.58
CA VAL A 6 2.67 -23.08 22.28
C VAL A 6 2.67 -21.83 21.40
N ARG A 7 2.37 -20.64 21.95
CA ARG A 7 2.48 -19.37 21.20
C ARG A 7 3.90 -19.09 20.73
N LEU A 8 4.92 -19.31 21.57
CA LEU A 8 6.32 -19.11 21.19
C LEU A 8 6.77 -20.08 20.11
N VAL A 9 6.35 -21.35 20.18
CA VAL A 9 6.64 -22.36 19.16
C VAL A 9 5.93 -22.04 17.84
N LEU A 10 4.67 -21.60 17.88
CA LEU A 10 3.94 -21.17 16.69
C LEU A 10 4.55 -19.91 16.06
N LEU A 11 4.96 -18.93 16.87
CA LEU A 11 5.63 -17.71 16.38
C LEU A 11 7.01 -18.02 15.78
N ALA A 12 7.78 -18.91 16.41
CA ALA A 12 9.07 -19.35 15.89
C ALA A 12 8.92 -20.16 14.60
N GLY A 13 7.90 -21.02 14.51
CA GLY A 13 7.57 -21.77 13.29
C GLY A 13 7.13 -20.86 12.14
N ALA A 14 6.32 -19.84 12.43
CA ALA A 14 5.90 -18.85 11.44
C ALA A 14 7.07 -17.99 10.94
N ALA A 15 7.99 -17.60 11.83
CA ALA A 15 9.19 -16.85 11.45
C ALA A 15 10.17 -17.69 10.60
N ALA A 16 10.27 -18.99 10.84
CA ALA A 16 11.12 -19.89 10.06
C ALA A 16 10.60 -20.12 8.62
N LEU A 17 9.30 -19.93 8.38
CA LEU A 17 8.68 -20.00 7.06
C LEU A 17 8.76 -18.67 6.29
N ALA A 18 9.11 -17.57 6.96
CA ALA A 18 9.30 -16.28 6.32
C ALA A 18 10.62 -16.29 5.53
N SER A 19 10.54 -16.66 4.26
CA SER A 19 11.68 -16.55 3.33
C SER A 19 11.77 -15.12 2.81
N GLY A 20 12.88 -14.43 3.10
CA GLY A 20 13.19 -13.16 2.42
C GLY A 20 13.32 -13.36 0.92
N SER A 21 13.19 -12.29 0.14
CA SER A 21 13.27 -12.33 -1.32
C SER A 21 14.55 -13.02 -1.80
N GLN A 22 14.49 -13.70 -2.95
CA GLN A 22 15.66 -14.39 -3.49
C GLN A 22 16.83 -13.43 -3.71
N GLY A 23 16.58 -12.22 -4.22
CA GLY A 23 17.60 -11.20 -4.46
C GLY A 23 18.27 -10.72 -3.17
N ASP A 24 17.56 -10.68 -2.03
CA ASP A 24 18.12 -10.29 -0.74
C ASP A 24 19.11 -11.32 -0.16
N ARG A 25 19.04 -12.55 -0.69
CA ARG A 25 19.92 -13.66 -0.32
C ARG A 25 21.13 -13.78 -1.25
N GLU A 26 21.13 -13.10 -2.38
CA GLU A 26 22.22 -13.13 -3.36
C GLU A 26 23.52 -12.58 -2.72
N PRO A 27 24.61 -13.37 -2.66
CA PRO A 27 25.87 -12.91 -2.09
C PRO A 27 26.41 -11.66 -2.76
N VAL A 28 26.27 -11.55 -4.09
CA VAL A 28 26.72 -10.38 -4.87
C VAL A 28 26.01 -9.11 -4.40
N TYR A 29 24.69 -9.18 -4.24
CA TYR A 29 23.89 -8.05 -3.76
C TYR A 29 24.29 -7.64 -2.33
N ARG A 30 24.37 -8.61 -1.40
CA ARG A 30 24.70 -8.35 0.01
C ARG A 30 26.08 -7.73 0.18
N ASP A 31 27.07 -8.29 -0.51
CA ASP A 31 28.47 -7.84 -0.45
C ASP A 31 28.64 -6.45 -1.08
N CYS A 32 27.91 -6.16 -2.18
CA CYS A 32 27.83 -4.82 -2.75
C CYS A 32 27.27 -3.80 -1.76
N VAL A 33 26.12 -4.10 -1.13
CA VAL A 33 25.46 -3.17 -0.20
C VAL A 33 26.36 -2.90 1.01
N LEU A 34 26.96 -3.92 1.61
CA LEU A 34 27.88 -3.78 2.74
C LEU A 34 29.05 -2.86 2.39
N ARG A 35 29.72 -3.11 1.26
CA ARG A 35 30.85 -2.28 0.82
C ARG A 35 30.44 -0.85 0.47
N CYS A 36 29.26 -0.66 -0.12
CA CYS A 36 28.74 0.67 -0.42
C CYS A 36 28.47 1.46 0.86
N GLU A 37 27.81 0.86 1.86
CA GLU A 37 27.52 1.50 3.14
C GLU A 37 28.81 1.89 3.88
N GLU A 38 29.80 1.00 3.95
CA GLU A 38 31.09 1.29 4.60
C GLU A 38 31.84 2.45 3.95
N ARG A 39 31.86 2.48 2.61
CA ARG A 39 32.62 3.49 1.85
C ARG A 39 31.92 4.85 1.78
N ASN A 40 30.62 4.86 1.53
CA ASN A 40 29.89 6.06 1.16
C ASN A 40 29.04 6.63 2.30
N CYS A 41 28.59 5.79 3.23
CA CYS A 41 27.61 6.19 4.25
C CYS A 41 28.24 6.51 5.62
N SER A 42 29.56 6.68 5.69
CA SER A 42 30.30 6.99 6.93
C SER A 42 31.13 8.27 6.84
N GLY A 43 31.25 8.99 7.97
CA GLY A 43 32.16 10.13 8.13
C GLY A 43 32.00 11.24 7.08
N GLY A 44 33.13 11.63 6.47
CA GLY A 44 33.17 12.67 5.44
C GLY A 44 32.42 12.31 4.15
N ALA A 45 32.38 11.01 3.79
CA ALA A 45 31.68 10.53 2.61
C ALA A 45 30.16 10.73 2.74
N LEU A 46 29.59 10.49 3.93
CA LEU A 46 28.17 10.74 4.19
C LEU A 46 27.82 12.23 4.06
N LYS A 47 28.72 13.12 4.52
CA LYS A 47 28.53 14.57 4.37
C LYS A 47 28.56 14.97 2.89
N HIS A 48 29.48 14.40 2.12
CA HIS A 48 29.56 14.61 0.68
C HIS A 48 28.34 14.08 -0.08
N PHE A 49 27.84 12.89 0.29
CA PHE A 49 26.60 12.35 -0.25
C PHE A 49 25.44 13.31 0.01
N ARG A 50 25.25 13.74 1.26
CA ARG A 50 24.17 14.68 1.62
C ARG A 50 24.26 16.03 0.90
N SER A 51 25.47 16.55 0.68
CA SER A 51 25.64 17.82 -0.07
C SER A 51 25.38 17.67 -1.56
N SER A 52 25.61 16.47 -2.11
CA SER A 52 25.45 16.19 -3.54
C SER A 52 24.09 15.56 -3.86
N GLN A 53 23.32 15.17 -2.84
CA GLN A 53 22.02 14.54 -2.99
C GLN A 53 21.02 15.53 -3.59
N PRO A 54 20.31 15.16 -4.68
CA PRO A 54 19.27 16.00 -5.24
C PRO A 54 18.17 16.35 -4.24
N ILE A 55 17.67 17.58 -4.31
CA ILE A 55 16.66 18.11 -3.37
C ILE A 55 15.42 17.21 -3.29
N TYR A 56 14.95 16.68 -4.42
CA TYR A 56 13.77 15.81 -4.45
C TYR A 56 13.99 14.50 -3.67
N MET A 57 15.20 13.94 -3.71
CA MET A 57 15.54 12.73 -2.94
C MET A 57 15.60 13.05 -1.45
N SER A 58 16.14 14.21 -1.09
CA SER A 58 16.21 14.64 0.31
C SER A 58 14.81 14.87 0.88
N LEU A 59 13.93 15.55 0.14
CA LEU A 59 12.53 15.78 0.54
C LEU A 59 11.73 14.48 0.69
N ALA A 60 11.96 13.51 -0.19
CA ALA A 60 11.35 12.18 -0.08
C ALA A 60 12.03 11.27 0.96
N GLY A 61 12.98 11.79 1.76
CA GLY A 61 13.59 11.05 2.86
C GLY A 61 14.45 9.87 2.40
N TRP A 62 15.08 9.95 1.23
CA TRP A 62 16.03 8.93 0.78
C TRP A 62 17.31 9.00 1.59
N THR A 63 17.74 7.85 2.13
CA THR A 63 19.00 7.74 2.86
C THR A 63 20.13 7.24 1.95
N CYS A 64 21.38 7.46 2.36
CA CYS A 64 22.55 6.89 1.68
C CYS A 64 22.45 5.36 1.56
N ARG A 65 21.89 4.71 2.58
CA ARG A 65 21.64 3.27 2.60
C ARG A 65 20.63 2.84 1.54
N ASP A 66 19.54 3.59 1.37
CA ASP A 66 18.54 3.30 0.35
C ASP A 66 19.13 3.41 -1.06
N ASP A 67 20.04 4.38 -1.25
CA ASP A 67 20.75 4.56 -2.52
C ASP A 67 21.70 3.39 -2.80
N CYS A 68 22.50 2.97 -1.81
CA CYS A 68 23.34 1.77 -1.92
C CYS A 68 22.54 0.51 -2.26
N LYS A 69 21.39 0.29 -1.62
CA LYS A 69 20.49 -0.83 -1.94
C LYS A 69 20.00 -0.76 -3.38
N TYR A 70 19.61 0.41 -3.86
CA TYR A 70 19.12 0.60 -5.22
C TYR A 70 20.20 0.33 -6.28
N GLU A 71 21.38 0.92 -6.12
CA GLU A 71 22.48 0.74 -7.08
C GLU A 71 22.95 -0.71 -7.12
N CYS A 72 23.10 -1.35 -5.95
CA CYS A 72 23.50 -2.76 -5.87
C CYS A 72 22.42 -3.73 -6.38
N MET A 73 21.14 -3.38 -6.24
CA MET A 73 20.05 -4.13 -6.86
C MET A 73 20.21 -4.10 -8.38
N TRP A 74 20.37 -2.92 -8.99
CA TRP A 74 20.52 -2.79 -10.44
C TRP A 74 21.79 -3.44 -10.98
N LEU A 75 22.90 -3.40 -10.24
CA LEU A 75 24.10 -4.18 -10.55
C LEU A 75 23.77 -5.68 -10.65
N THR A 76 23.08 -6.21 -9.65
CA THR A 76 22.72 -7.63 -9.58
C THR A 76 21.75 -8.01 -10.71
N VAL A 77 20.76 -7.16 -10.98
CA VAL A 77 19.84 -7.33 -12.11
C VAL A 77 20.59 -7.38 -13.43
N GLY A 78 21.58 -6.51 -13.63
CA GLY A 78 22.43 -6.50 -14.82
C GLY A 78 23.16 -7.82 -15.05
N LEU A 79 23.72 -8.42 -13.99
CA LEU A 79 24.37 -9.73 -14.06
C LEU A 79 23.39 -10.84 -14.46
N TYR A 80 22.22 -10.87 -13.83
CA TYR A 80 21.17 -11.85 -14.16
C TYR A 80 20.73 -11.75 -15.63
N LEU A 81 20.54 -10.53 -16.13
CA LEU A 81 20.17 -10.30 -17.53
C LEU A 81 21.27 -10.73 -18.51
N GLN A 82 22.54 -10.50 -18.16
CA GLN A 82 23.69 -10.93 -18.97
C GLN A 82 23.82 -12.46 -19.05
N GLU A 83 23.55 -13.16 -17.95
CA GLU A 83 23.60 -14.63 -17.87
C GLU A 83 22.32 -15.30 -18.40
N GLY A 84 21.30 -14.52 -18.78
CA GLY A 84 20.02 -15.03 -19.27
C GLY A 84 19.14 -15.64 -18.16
N HIS A 85 19.40 -15.31 -16.90
CA HIS A 85 18.62 -15.75 -15.76
C HIS A 85 17.40 -14.87 -15.52
N LYS A 86 16.36 -15.46 -14.93
CA LYS A 86 15.17 -14.71 -14.52
C LYS A 86 15.53 -13.81 -13.33
N VAL A 87 15.28 -12.51 -13.49
CA VAL A 87 15.53 -11.51 -12.44
C VAL A 87 14.78 -11.90 -11.16
N PRO A 88 15.43 -11.86 -9.98
CA PRO A 88 14.77 -12.17 -8.72
C PRO A 88 14.06 -10.93 -8.14
N GLN A 89 13.20 -11.14 -7.15
CA GLN A 89 12.65 -10.06 -6.34
C GLN A 89 13.65 -9.63 -5.26
N PHE A 90 13.64 -8.33 -4.93
CA PHE A 90 14.42 -7.69 -3.87
C PHE A 90 13.47 -6.98 -2.91
N HIS A 91 13.65 -7.16 -1.60
CA HIS A 91 12.78 -6.61 -0.54
C HIS A 91 11.26 -6.79 -0.79
N GLY A 92 10.85 -7.94 -1.32
CA GLY A 92 9.46 -8.30 -1.62
C GLY A 92 8.93 -7.70 -2.92
N LYS A 93 9.77 -7.02 -3.70
CA LYS A 93 9.37 -6.26 -4.89
C LYS A 93 10.19 -6.62 -6.12
N TRP A 94 9.62 -6.36 -7.28
CA TRP A 94 10.36 -6.39 -8.54
C TRP A 94 11.23 -5.14 -8.66
N PRO A 95 12.42 -5.22 -9.28
CA PRO A 95 13.29 -4.07 -9.44
C PRO A 95 12.65 -3.05 -10.38
N PHE A 96 12.29 -1.88 -9.82
CA PHE A 96 11.76 -0.74 -10.56
C PHE A 96 12.81 0.36 -10.67
N SER A 97 12.82 1.04 -11.82
CA SER A 97 13.69 2.20 -11.99
C SER A 97 13.03 3.37 -11.29
N ARG A 98 13.79 4.04 -10.42
CA ARG A 98 13.34 5.30 -9.80
C ARG A 98 13.13 6.32 -10.91
N PHE A 99 12.01 7.04 -10.86
CA PHE A 99 11.78 8.21 -11.71
C PHE A 99 11.48 9.41 -10.81
N LEU A 100 12.43 10.34 -10.74
CA LEU A 100 12.39 11.47 -9.81
C LEU A 100 12.21 11.00 -8.35
N PHE A 101 11.09 11.34 -7.73
CA PHE A 101 10.75 11.00 -6.35
C PHE A 101 9.90 9.72 -6.24
N PHE A 102 9.46 9.15 -7.36
CA PHE A 102 8.61 7.96 -7.38
C PHE A 102 9.43 6.67 -7.41
N GLN A 103 9.12 5.78 -6.48
CA GLN A 103 9.64 4.42 -6.47
C GLN A 103 8.84 3.50 -7.43
N GLU A 104 7.53 3.68 -7.51
CA GLU A 104 6.62 2.95 -8.41
C GLU A 104 5.72 3.93 -9.19
N PRO A 105 6.24 4.59 -10.25
CA PRO A 105 5.56 5.72 -10.90
C PRO A 105 4.17 5.36 -11.47
N ALA A 106 4.07 4.20 -12.14
CA ALA A 106 2.82 3.75 -12.74
C ALA A 106 1.73 3.48 -11.68
N SER A 107 2.10 2.78 -10.60
CA SER A 107 1.19 2.49 -9.49
C SER A 107 0.75 3.77 -8.78
N ALA A 108 1.68 4.71 -8.52
CA ALA A 108 1.36 5.98 -7.89
C ALA A 108 0.36 6.81 -8.72
N VAL A 109 0.58 6.90 -10.04
CA VAL A 109 -0.35 7.59 -10.95
C VAL A 109 -1.71 6.88 -10.99
N ALA A 110 -1.72 5.55 -11.08
CA ALA A 110 -2.97 4.79 -11.08
C ALA A 110 -3.78 5.00 -9.78
N SER A 111 -3.14 4.98 -8.61
CA SER A 111 -3.79 5.25 -7.32
C SER A 111 -4.33 6.68 -7.24
N PHE A 112 -3.56 7.65 -7.71
CA PHE A 112 -4.00 9.04 -7.75
C PHE A 112 -5.25 9.22 -8.63
N LEU A 113 -5.25 8.64 -9.83
CA LEU A 113 -6.39 8.71 -10.75
C LEU A 113 -7.63 8.00 -10.18
N ASN A 114 -7.46 6.88 -9.46
CA ASN A 114 -8.57 6.23 -8.75
C ASN A 114 -9.14 7.09 -7.62
N GLY A 115 -8.27 7.77 -6.86
CA GLY A 115 -8.70 8.75 -5.86
C GLY A 115 -9.46 9.91 -6.49
N MET A 116 -8.97 10.46 -7.60
CA MET A 116 -9.64 11.54 -8.32
C MET A 116 -11.00 11.12 -8.88
N ALA A 117 -11.10 9.93 -9.47
CA ALA A 117 -12.37 9.37 -9.92
C ALA A 117 -13.36 9.20 -8.75
N SER A 118 -12.88 8.71 -7.60
CA SER A 118 -13.69 8.59 -6.37
C SER A 118 -14.21 9.95 -5.89
N LEU A 119 -13.40 11.01 -5.98
CA LEU A 119 -13.80 12.37 -5.61
C LEU A 119 -14.87 12.92 -6.57
N MET A 120 -14.66 12.75 -7.88
CA MET A 120 -15.64 13.15 -8.90
C MET A 120 -16.98 12.44 -8.68
N MET A 121 -16.94 11.13 -8.37
CA MET A 121 -18.12 10.35 -8.04
C MET A 121 -18.81 10.83 -6.77
N LEU A 122 -18.07 11.19 -5.72
CA LEU A 122 -18.63 11.76 -4.49
C LEU A 122 -19.34 13.10 -4.77
N CYS A 123 -18.72 13.99 -5.55
CA CYS A 123 -19.34 15.27 -5.93
C CYS A 123 -20.62 15.06 -6.74
N ARG A 124 -20.61 14.12 -7.69
CA ARG A 124 -21.80 13.76 -8.49
C ARG A 124 -22.89 13.12 -7.62
N TYR A 125 -22.52 12.25 -6.68
CA TYR A 125 -23.46 11.61 -5.76
C TYR A 125 -24.19 12.65 -4.89
N ARG A 126 -23.45 13.60 -4.30
CA ARG A 126 -24.01 14.67 -3.46
C ARG A 126 -24.98 15.60 -4.19
N THR A 127 -24.84 15.74 -5.51
CA THR A 127 -25.73 16.58 -6.34
C THR A 127 -26.91 15.80 -6.92
N SER A 128 -26.78 14.48 -7.06
CA SER A 128 -27.80 13.63 -7.69
C SER A 128 -28.71 12.93 -6.69
N VAL A 129 -28.25 12.69 -5.46
CA VAL A 129 -28.99 11.94 -4.44
C VAL A 129 -29.41 12.88 -3.30
N PRO A 130 -30.70 12.92 -2.94
CA PRO A 130 -31.17 13.74 -1.83
C PRO A 130 -30.63 13.22 -0.50
N ALA A 131 -30.29 14.14 0.41
CA ALA A 131 -29.77 13.80 1.74
C ALA A 131 -30.78 13.03 2.63
N SER A 132 -32.06 13.04 2.27
CA SER A 132 -33.11 12.25 2.93
C SER A 132 -33.09 10.77 2.56
N SER A 133 -32.29 10.36 1.56
CA SER A 133 -32.14 8.95 1.21
C SER A 133 -31.48 8.20 2.37
N PRO A 134 -32.01 7.04 2.82
CA PRO A 134 -31.54 6.40 4.05
C PRO A 134 -30.07 5.96 3.96
N MET A 135 -29.61 5.57 2.78
CA MET A 135 -28.21 5.19 2.52
C MET A 135 -27.25 6.37 2.29
N TYR A 136 -27.75 7.62 2.20
CA TYR A 136 -26.96 8.77 1.76
C TYR A 136 -25.67 8.95 2.57
N HIS A 137 -25.80 8.98 3.90
CA HIS A 137 -24.67 9.17 4.80
C HIS A 137 -23.68 8.01 4.76
N THR A 138 -24.18 6.78 4.62
CA THR A 138 -23.36 5.57 4.54
C THR A 138 -22.52 5.54 3.27
N CYS A 139 -23.10 5.90 2.12
CA CYS A 139 -22.37 6.01 0.86
C CYS A 139 -21.36 7.16 0.86
N VAL A 140 -21.70 8.32 1.44
CA VAL A 140 -20.77 9.45 1.58
C VAL A 140 -19.59 9.10 2.50
N ALA A 141 -19.84 8.39 3.61
CA ALA A 141 -18.79 7.92 4.50
C ALA A 141 -17.83 6.95 3.78
N PHE A 142 -18.37 5.98 3.04
CA PHE A 142 -17.57 5.05 2.24
C PHE A 142 -16.69 5.76 1.20
N ALA A 143 -17.22 6.77 0.52
CA ALA A 143 -16.45 7.56 -0.43
C ALA A 143 -15.27 8.28 0.23
N TRP A 144 -15.46 8.85 1.43
CA TRP A 144 -14.36 9.47 2.20
C TRP A 144 -13.31 8.46 2.66
N VAL A 145 -13.73 7.28 3.13
CA VAL A 145 -12.83 6.19 3.49
C VAL A 145 -12.01 5.75 2.27
N SER A 146 -12.67 5.59 1.13
CA SER A 146 -12.02 5.23 -0.14
C SER A 146 -11.02 6.30 -0.60
N LEU A 147 -11.38 7.58 -0.51
CA LEU A 147 -10.47 8.69 -0.82
C LEU A 147 -9.22 8.69 0.09
N ASN A 148 -9.39 8.40 1.37
CA ASN A 148 -8.27 8.29 2.30
C ASN A 148 -7.36 7.11 1.94
N ALA A 149 -7.93 5.97 1.55
CA ALA A 149 -7.15 4.82 1.08
C ALA A 149 -6.37 5.13 -0.20
N TRP A 150 -7.01 5.72 -1.22
CA TRP A 150 -6.30 6.09 -2.45
C TRP A 150 -5.21 7.14 -2.23
N PHE A 151 -5.41 8.06 -1.29
CA PHE A 151 -4.37 8.99 -0.85
C PHE A 151 -3.15 8.24 -0.29
N TRP A 152 -3.36 7.36 0.70
CA TRP A 152 -2.25 6.60 1.30
C TRP A 152 -1.58 5.64 0.32
N SER A 153 -2.35 5.02 -0.59
CA SER A 153 -1.81 4.21 -1.69
C SER A 153 -0.92 5.03 -2.62
N THR A 154 -1.35 6.25 -3.00
CA THR A 154 -0.54 7.16 -3.82
C THR A 154 0.75 7.53 -3.10
N VAL A 155 0.68 7.87 -1.81
CA VAL A 155 1.85 8.21 -0.99
C VAL A 155 2.81 7.03 -0.89
N PHE A 156 2.31 5.82 -0.63
CA PHE A 156 3.11 4.60 -0.54
C PHE A 156 3.85 4.27 -1.84
N HIS A 157 3.16 4.26 -2.98
CA HIS A 157 3.81 3.99 -4.28
C HIS A 157 4.75 5.12 -4.73
N THR A 158 4.55 6.33 -4.20
CA THR A 158 5.51 7.42 -4.39
C THR A 158 6.77 7.17 -3.57
N ARG A 159 6.61 6.95 -2.26
CA ARG A 159 7.72 6.71 -1.34
C ARG A 159 7.34 5.60 -0.36
N ASP A 160 8.02 4.48 -0.52
CA ASP A 160 7.85 3.32 0.34
C ASP A 160 8.63 3.49 1.66
N THR A 161 7.93 3.46 2.78
CA THR A 161 8.47 3.45 4.14
C THR A 161 7.58 2.55 4.99
N ASP A 162 8.09 2.04 6.11
CA ASP A 162 7.31 1.24 7.06
C ASP A 162 5.99 1.91 7.50
N LEU A 163 5.96 3.24 7.56
CA LEU A 163 4.75 3.98 7.92
C LEU A 163 3.75 4.00 6.76
N THR A 164 4.19 4.38 5.57
CA THR A 164 3.32 4.49 4.40
C THR A 164 2.77 3.14 3.97
N GLU A 165 3.57 2.07 4.08
CA GLU A 165 3.14 0.69 3.85
C GLU A 165 2.01 0.29 4.80
N LYS A 166 2.20 0.51 6.11
CA LYS A 166 1.17 0.20 7.12
C LYS A 166 -0.11 0.99 6.87
N MET A 167 0.03 2.29 6.57
CA MET A 167 -1.13 3.13 6.31
C MET A 167 -1.90 2.68 5.07
N ASP A 168 -1.21 2.34 3.98
CA ASP A 168 -1.86 1.80 2.77
C ASP A 168 -2.66 0.52 3.09
N TYR A 169 -2.03 -0.45 3.75
CA TYR A 169 -2.71 -1.70 4.09
C TYR A 169 -3.87 -1.52 5.08
N PHE A 170 -3.73 -0.67 6.10
CA PHE A 170 -4.82 -0.40 7.04
C PHE A 170 -6.00 0.30 6.36
N CYS A 171 -5.73 1.28 5.50
CA CYS A 171 -6.79 1.98 4.78
C CYS A 171 -7.46 1.08 3.74
N ALA A 172 -6.70 0.28 2.98
CA ALA A 172 -7.25 -0.72 2.07
C ALA A 172 -8.14 -1.75 2.79
N SER A 173 -7.68 -2.25 3.94
CA SER A 173 -8.48 -3.16 4.78
C SER A 173 -9.76 -2.50 5.27
N THR A 174 -9.70 -1.22 5.63
CA THR A 174 -10.87 -0.44 6.07
C THR A 174 -11.88 -0.28 4.93
N VAL A 175 -11.43 -0.03 3.70
CA VAL A 175 -12.31 0.01 2.51
C VAL A 175 -13.02 -1.32 2.32
N ILE A 176 -12.32 -2.46 2.44
CA ILE A 176 -12.92 -3.79 2.32
C ILE A 176 -13.98 -4.01 3.40
N LEU A 177 -13.64 -3.74 4.66
CA LEU A 177 -14.58 -3.89 5.78
C LEU A 177 -15.81 -3.00 5.61
N HIS A 178 -15.62 -1.75 5.17
CA HIS A 178 -16.72 -0.83 4.92
C HIS A 178 -17.56 -1.24 3.71
N SER A 179 -16.96 -1.89 2.70
CA SER A 179 -17.69 -2.46 1.56
C SER A 179 -18.60 -3.61 2.02
N VAL A 180 -18.09 -4.51 2.87
CA VAL A 180 -18.90 -5.58 3.47
C VAL A 180 -20.04 -4.99 4.31
N TYR A 181 -19.75 -3.99 5.14
CA TYR A 181 -20.76 -3.29 5.92
C TYR A 181 -21.86 -2.67 5.04
N LEU A 182 -21.48 -1.99 3.95
CA LEU A 182 -22.42 -1.43 2.98
C LEU A 182 -23.31 -2.52 2.37
N CYS A 183 -22.75 -3.64 1.94
CA CYS A 183 -23.53 -4.75 1.39
C CYS A 183 -24.56 -5.27 2.40
N CYS A 184 -24.16 -5.45 3.67
CA CYS A 184 -25.06 -5.91 4.72
C CYS A 184 -26.19 -4.92 5.00
N VAL A 185 -25.88 -3.62 5.11
CA VAL A 185 -26.90 -2.58 5.37
C VAL A 185 -27.87 -2.47 4.20
N SER A 186 -27.36 -2.48 2.96
CA SER A 186 -28.21 -2.41 1.76
C SER A 186 -29.21 -3.57 1.72
N PHE A 187 -28.72 -4.79 1.98
CA PHE A 187 -29.55 -5.99 1.99
C PHE A 187 -30.65 -5.93 3.08
N LEU A 188 -30.29 -5.51 4.29
CA LEU A 188 -31.25 -5.41 5.40
C LEU A 188 -32.29 -4.30 5.18
N GLU A 189 -31.92 -3.22 4.51
CA GLU A 189 -32.82 -2.12 4.20
C GLU A 189 -33.85 -2.52 3.14
N ASP A 190 -33.43 -3.25 2.09
CA ASP A 190 -34.32 -3.81 1.08
C ASP A 190 -35.33 -4.80 1.69
N ASP A 191 -34.88 -5.68 2.58
CA ASP A 191 -35.76 -6.62 3.31
C ASP A 191 -36.78 -5.87 4.19
N SER A 192 -36.34 -4.85 4.92
CA SER A 192 -37.22 -4.04 5.77
C SER A 192 -38.29 -3.30 4.96
N LEU A 193 -37.90 -2.69 3.83
CA LEU A 193 -38.81 -1.98 2.94
C LEU A 193 -39.83 -2.93 2.31
N TYR A 194 -39.41 -4.14 1.94
CA TYR A 194 -40.29 -5.19 1.41
C TYR A 194 -41.35 -5.60 2.44
N LEU A 195 -40.94 -5.86 3.69
CA LEU A 195 -41.85 -6.25 4.77
C LEU A 195 -42.85 -5.14 5.13
N LEU A 196 -42.41 -3.88 5.15
CA LEU A 196 -43.30 -2.73 5.37
C LEU A 196 -44.37 -2.66 4.27
N LYS A 197 -43.97 -2.80 3.00
CA LYS A 197 -44.90 -2.78 1.87
C LYS A 197 -45.89 -3.95 1.91
N GLU A 198 -45.44 -5.13 2.32
CA GLU A 198 -46.32 -6.29 2.50
C GLU A 198 -47.37 -6.04 3.61
N SER A 199 -46.94 -5.47 4.75
CA SER A 199 -47.84 -5.16 5.88
C SER A 199 -48.88 -4.08 5.54
N GLU A 200 -48.49 -3.02 4.84
CA GLU A 200 -49.44 -2.00 4.34
C GLU A 200 -50.45 -2.59 3.36
N THR A 201 -50.02 -3.55 2.53
CA THR A 201 -50.91 -4.22 1.57
C THR A 201 -51.94 -5.08 2.28
N LYS A 202 -51.53 -5.84 3.32
CA LYS A 202 -52.46 -6.61 4.17
C LYS A 202 -53.47 -5.71 4.87
N PHE A 203 -53.03 -4.58 5.44
CA PHE A 203 -53.93 -3.64 6.12
C PHE A 203 -54.97 -2.99 5.18
N LYS A 204 -54.70 -2.88 3.87
CA LYS A 204 -55.66 -2.34 2.89
C LYS A 204 -56.69 -3.38 2.40
N LEU A 205 -56.47 -4.66 2.68
CA LEU A 205 -57.33 -5.77 2.27
C LEU A 205 -58.36 -6.17 3.35
N ASP A 206 -58.18 -5.69 4.59
CA ASP A 206 -59.11 -5.83 5.72
C ASP A 206 -60.00 -4.58 5.87
#